data_AF-A0A8H8PDQ3-F1
#
_entry.id   AF-A0A8H8PDQ3-F1
#
_cell.length_a   1.000
_cell.length_b   1.000
_cell.length_c   1.000
_cell.angle_alpha   90.00
_cell.angle_beta   90.00
_cell.angle_gamma   90.00
#
_symmetry.space_group_name_H-M   'P 1'
#
loop_
_entity.id
_entity.type
_entity.pdbx_description
1 polymer ?
#
loop_
_entity_poly.entity_id
_entity_poly.type
_entity_poly.pdbx_seq_one_letter_code
_entity_poly.pdbx_strand_id
1 'polypeptide(L)'
;MMSLRWQPFIPSPHLVARMCVTCICSVIIVLRPVASLGGPYLFLILTVKELVFPPSTSPSAQIEASVVNMSGALFGLGWSNLGLVCATYAARRYGVDSDAPRVIRAIFLLMLGLFTGLARSWLPRLTFASRAAGLMSAFLLTTDSDSTKWQYTNFTQLLFVCVIASTSSLVVSFGARIFVPAGGYAKDSINALGLLKDLVHLATTRTIDPPISELTRPSSPTLTVTNHPVPTQPAQSIEALQRKCLEASLALHTSYAYSAFELRVGRVPISLIKPLLTTIGRVREELAWGIVHATQSQPQHEDQLSKEELELLATLDDPSRSCADSIEDSISALQCAIGLCYGFHVPGCVCLSKKPDSIESGVTGHEKKTHPKPRTGRSAELSKLCVSNIHVERARLADVQVVLRKQLDSVVKEMNDAHMFKVQRSGSKSREGSYPLECRRDESS
;
A
#
# COMPACT_ATOMS: atom_id res chain seq x y z
N MET A 1 -41.48 -19.23 12.44
CA MET A 1 -40.94 -17.97 13.00
C MET A 1 -39.55 -17.74 12.43
N MET A 2 -39.43 -16.93 11.39
CA MET A 2 -38.14 -16.55 10.79
C MET A 2 -37.51 -15.44 11.65
N SER A 3 -36.39 -15.74 12.29
CA SER A 3 -35.55 -14.76 12.98
C SER A 3 -34.87 -13.86 11.94
N LEU A 4 -35.51 -12.73 11.58
CA LEU A 4 -34.85 -11.64 10.87
C LEU A 4 -33.76 -11.07 11.79
N ARG A 5 -32.54 -11.58 11.63
CA ARG A 5 -31.36 -11.05 12.29
C ARG A 5 -31.03 -9.73 11.60
N TRP A 6 -31.54 -8.63 12.14
CA TRP A 6 -31.13 -7.28 11.74
C TRP A 6 -29.62 -7.17 12.00
N GLN A 7 -28.80 -7.36 10.96
CA GLN A 7 -27.43 -6.91 11.03
C GLN A 7 -27.49 -5.39 11.22
N PRO A 8 -26.83 -4.83 12.25
CA PRO A 8 -26.77 -3.40 12.40
C PRO A 8 -26.16 -2.84 11.12
N PHE A 9 -26.96 -2.07 10.37
CA PHE A 9 -26.53 -1.33 9.20
C PHE A 9 -25.56 -0.26 9.72
N ILE A 10 -24.29 -0.61 9.86
CA ILE A 10 -23.26 0.36 10.20
C ILE A 10 -22.93 1.07 8.88
N PRO A 11 -23.39 2.32 8.67
CA PRO A 11 -23.11 3.04 7.45
C PRO A 11 -21.61 3.18 7.26
N SER A 12 -21.15 3.14 6.01
CA SER A 12 -19.73 3.31 5.71
C SER A 12 -19.24 4.65 6.29
N PRO A 13 -18.03 4.71 6.85
CA PRO A 13 -17.51 5.93 7.49
C PRO A 13 -17.44 7.10 6.52
N HIS A 14 -17.26 6.81 5.23
CA HIS A 14 -17.28 7.80 4.16
C HIS A 14 -18.68 8.38 3.91
N LEU A 15 -19.74 7.57 4.00
CA LEU A 15 -21.12 8.06 3.91
C LEU A 15 -21.45 8.92 5.12
N VAL A 16 -21.05 8.49 6.33
CA VAL A 16 -21.23 9.30 7.56
C VAL A 16 -20.52 10.64 7.42
N ALA A 17 -19.26 10.65 6.99
CA ALA A 17 -18.52 11.90 6.78
C ALA A 17 -19.22 12.81 5.76
N ARG A 18 -19.70 12.27 4.63
CA ARG A 18 -20.46 13.05 3.64
C ARG A 18 -21.72 13.68 4.23
N MET A 19 -22.49 12.92 5.00
CA MET A 19 -23.70 13.39 5.68
C MET A 19 -23.40 14.42 6.78
N CYS A 20 -22.28 14.28 7.49
CA CYS A 20 -21.84 15.28 8.46
C CYS A 20 -21.47 16.61 7.78
N VAL A 21 -20.73 16.58 6.66
CA VAL A 21 -20.39 17.82 5.94
C VAL A 21 -21.66 18.46 5.36
N THR A 22 -22.58 17.68 4.75
CA THR A 22 -23.85 18.27 4.28
C THR A 22 -24.64 18.88 5.42
N CYS A 23 -24.74 18.21 6.56
CA CYS A 23 -25.41 18.74 7.75
C CYS A 23 -24.79 20.06 8.21
N ILE A 24 -23.46 20.13 8.33
CA ILE A 24 -22.74 21.36 8.71
C ILE A 24 -22.99 22.47 7.68
N CYS A 25 -22.87 22.19 6.38
CA CYS A 25 -23.16 23.15 5.33
C CYS A 25 -24.60 23.66 5.41
N SER A 26 -25.58 22.78 5.60
CA SER A 26 -26.99 23.15 5.74
C SER A 26 -27.25 24.01 6.97
N VAL A 27 -26.63 23.70 8.12
CA VAL A 27 -26.71 24.54 9.32
C VAL A 27 -26.11 25.92 9.06
N ILE A 28 -24.93 25.98 8.43
CA ILE A 28 -24.25 27.24 8.10
C ILE A 28 -25.12 28.10 7.16
N ILE A 29 -25.80 27.50 6.18
CA ILE A 29 -26.74 28.20 5.29
C ILE A 29 -27.90 28.84 6.08
N VAL A 30 -28.39 28.19 7.13
CA VAL A 30 -29.53 28.69 7.94
C VAL A 30 -29.11 29.76 8.95
N LEU A 31 -27.83 29.81 9.33
CA LEU A 31 -27.34 30.81 10.29
C LEU A 31 -27.39 32.22 9.67
N ARG A 32 -28.28 33.06 10.21
CA ARG A 32 -28.48 34.47 9.81
C ARG A 32 -27.20 35.30 9.59
N PRO A 33 -26.18 35.31 10.48
CA PRO A 33 -24.99 36.12 10.25
C PRO A 33 -24.18 35.66 9.03
N VAL A 34 -24.25 34.36 8.71
CA VAL A 34 -23.57 33.79 7.55
C VAL A 34 -24.37 34.05 6.27
N ALA A 35 -25.69 34.00 6.36
CA ALA A 35 -26.57 34.32 5.24
C ALA A 35 -26.41 35.77 4.75
N SER A 36 -26.17 36.73 5.65
CA SER A 36 -25.87 38.11 5.23
C SER A 36 -24.52 38.26 4.52
N LEU A 37 -23.53 37.43 4.88
CA LEU A 37 -22.18 37.49 4.28
C LEU A 37 -22.11 36.78 2.92
N GLY A 38 -22.80 35.66 2.75
CA GLY A 38 -22.81 34.89 1.50
C GLY A 38 -23.74 35.46 0.42
N GLY A 39 -24.70 36.31 0.81
CA GLY A 39 -25.62 36.97 -0.12
C GLY A 39 -26.43 35.97 -0.97
N PRO A 40 -26.71 36.27 -2.25
CA PRO A 40 -27.53 35.42 -3.11
C PRO A 40 -26.85 34.09 -3.47
N TYR A 41 -25.53 33.97 -3.31
CA TYR A 41 -24.77 32.76 -3.68
C TYR A 41 -24.73 31.68 -2.59
N LEU A 42 -25.37 31.91 -1.44
CA LEU A 42 -25.29 31.00 -0.28
C LEU A 42 -25.79 29.57 -0.60
N PHE A 43 -26.78 29.43 -1.49
CA PHE A 43 -27.29 28.12 -1.91
C PHE A 43 -26.22 27.26 -2.61
N LEU A 44 -25.19 27.90 -3.18
CA LEU A 44 -24.13 27.25 -3.93
C LEU A 44 -23.15 26.50 -3.02
N ILE A 45 -23.17 26.74 -1.70
CA ILE A 45 -22.29 26.04 -0.74
C ILE A 45 -22.41 24.53 -0.88
N LEU A 46 -23.64 23.99 -0.98
CA LEU A 46 -23.86 22.55 -1.13
C LEU A 46 -23.33 22.02 -2.47
N THR A 47 -23.55 22.77 -3.55
CA THR A 47 -23.05 22.40 -4.89
C THR A 47 -21.54 22.40 -4.94
N VAL A 48 -20.89 23.44 -4.39
CA VAL A 48 -19.43 23.55 -4.33
C VAL A 48 -18.85 22.45 -3.46
N LYS A 49 -19.47 22.15 -2.32
CA LYS A 49 -19.06 21.05 -1.46
C LYS A 49 -19.07 19.70 -2.20
N GLU A 50 -20.18 19.33 -2.83
CA GLU A 50 -20.30 18.04 -3.53
C GLU A 50 -19.45 17.96 -4.81
N LEU A 51 -19.34 19.05 -5.56
CA LEU A 51 -18.65 19.04 -6.85
C LEU A 51 -17.14 19.25 -6.74
N VAL A 52 -16.70 20.05 -5.76
CA VAL A 52 -15.31 20.53 -5.65
C VAL A 52 -14.61 19.98 -4.42
N PHE A 53 -15.29 19.79 -3.28
CA PHE A 53 -14.64 19.38 -2.03
C PHE A 53 -15.21 18.06 -1.48
N PRO A 54 -15.06 16.93 -2.21
CA PRO A 54 -15.48 15.64 -1.69
C PRO A 54 -14.70 15.33 -0.41
N PRO A 55 -15.37 14.90 0.67
CA PRO A 55 -14.67 14.58 1.91
C PRO A 55 -13.84 13.30 1.72
N SER A 56 -12.54 13.43 1.95
CA SER A 56 -11.61 12.32 2.03
C SER A 56 -11.56 11.78 3.46
N THR A 57 -11.38 10.46 3.59
CA THR A 57 -11.13 9.79 4.88
C THR A 57 -9.73 10.10 5.43
N SER A 58 -8.80 10.47 4.56
CA SER A 58 -7.45 10.89 4.94
C SER A 58 -7.37 12.42 5.01
N PRO A 59 -7.03 13.04 6.16
CA PRO A 59 -6.99 14.48 6.29
C PRO A 59 -5.84 15.10 5.47
N SER A 60 -4.78 14.35 5.24
CA SER A 60 -3.66 14.76 4.41
C SER A 60 -4.09 14.99 2.96
N ALA A 61 -4.74 13.99 2.37
CA ALA A 61 -5.29 14.11 1.03
C ALA A 61 -6.38 15.18 1.00
N GLN A 62 -7.15 15.35 2.08
CA GLN A 62 -8.12 16.44 2.20
C GLN A 62 -7.45 17.82 2.17
N ILE A 63 -6.34 18.03 2.88
CA ILE A 63 -5.61 19.30 2.88
C ILE A 63 -5.06 19.57 1.47
N GLU A 64 -4.41 18.59 0.87
CA GLU A 64 -3.85 18.74 -0.47
C GLU A 64 -4.94 19.03 -1.49
N ALA A 65 -6.04 18.28 -1.48
CA ALA A 65 -7.20 18.53 -2.32
C ALA A 65 -7.80 19.91 -2.06
N SER A 66 -7.90 20.33 -0.79
CA SER A 66 -8.44 21.64 -0.43
C SER A 66 -7.58 22.77 -0.96
N VAL A 67 -6.25 22.69 -0.85
CA VAL A 67 -5.31 23.69 -1.38
C VAL A 67 -5.40 23.75 -2.91
N VAL A 68 -5.36 22.60 -3.57
CA VAL A 68 -5.41 22.51 -5.05
C VAL A 68 -6.76 23.00 -5.58
N ASN A 69 -7.86 22.66 -4.92
CA ASN A 69 -9.19 23.08 -5.37
C ASN A 69 -9.46 24.55 -5.04
N MET A 70 -8.94 25.05 -3.91
CA MET A 70 -9.01 26.48 -3.56
C MET A 70 -8.18 27.33 -4.52
N SER A 71 -6.98 26.88 -4.93
CA SER A 71 -6.20 27.59 -5.94
C SER A 71 -6.91 27.62 -7.29
N GLY A 72 -7.57 26.52 -7.68
CA GLY A 72 -8.45 26.50 -8.85
C GLY A 72 -9.62 27.48 -8.76
N ALA A 73 -10.30 27.54 -7.61
CA ALA A 73 -11.39 28.49 -7.36
C ALA A 73 -10.90 29.94 -7.43
N LEU A 74 -9.78 30.27 -6.78
CA LEU A 74 -9.15 31.60 -6.82
C LEU A 74 -8.74 31.99 -8.23
N PHE A 75 -8.17 31.06 -8.99
CA PHE A 75 -7.81 31.28 -10.39
C PHE A 75 -9.04 31.57 -11.25
N GLY A 76 -10.10 30.76 -11.12
CA GLY A 76 -11.37 30.99 -11.81
C GLY A 76 -11.97 32.34 -11.47
N LEU A 77 -12.04 32.70 -10.19
CA LEU A 77 -12.54 33.99 -9.74
C LEU A 77 -11.70 35.17 -10.26
N GLY A 78 -10.37 35.04 -10.23
CA GLY A 78 -9.46 36.07 -10.75
C GLY A 78 -9.62 36.27 -12.26
N TRP A 79 -9.67 35.18 -13.01
CA TRP A 79 -9.88 35.20 -14.46
C TRP A 79 -11.23 35.84 -14.84
N SER A 80 -12.28 35.50 -14.12
CA SER A 80 -13.62 36.06 -14.36
C SER A 80 -13.73 37.53 -13.98
N ASN A 81 -13.05 37.97 -12.93
CA ASN A 81 -12.98 39.40 -12.63
C ASN A 81 -12.27 40.18 -13.74
N LEU A 82 -11.20 39.63 -14.31
CA LEU A 82 -10.56 40.23 -15.48
C LEU A 82 -11.55 40.35 -16.66
N GLY A 83 -12.32 39.30 -16.93
CA GLY A 83 -13.38 39.31 -17.94
C GLY A 83 -14.47 40.36 -17.66
N LEU A 84 -14.91 40.51 -16.40
CA LEU A 84 -15.88 41.52 -15.99
C LEU A 84 -15.33 42.95 -16.11
N VAL A 85 -14.06 43.19 -15.77
CA VAL A 85 -13.43 44.50 -15.94
C VAL A 85 -13.36 44.87 -17.43
N CYS A 86 -12.96 43.94 -18.29
CA CYS A 86 -12.97 44.14 -19.74
C CYS A 86 -14.38 44.39 -20.29
N ALA A 87 -15.37 43.62 -19.83
CA ALA A 87 -16.77 43.78 -20.25
C ALA A 87 -17.36 45.12 -19.78
N THR A 88 -17.10 45.54 -18.54
CA THR A 88 -17.56 46.84 -18.03
C THR A 88 -16.88 48.01 -18.73
N TYR A 89 -15.61 47.89 -19.10
CA TYR A 89 -14.92 48.87 -19.93
C TYR A 89 -15.59 49.00 -21.31
N ALA A 90 -15.92 47.88 -21.96
CA ALA A 90 -16.64 47.89 -23.23
C ALA A 90 -18.06 48.47 -23.10
N ALA A 91 -18.80 48.11 -22.04
CA ALA A 91 -20.14 48.65 -21.78
C ALA A 91 -20.13 50.17 -21.59
N ARG A 92 -19.09 50.72 -20.93
CA ARG A 92 -18.92 52.18 -20.80
C ARG A 92 -18.66 52.88 -22.12
N ARG A 93 -18.01 52.19 -23.07
CA ARG A 93 -17.64 52.79 -24.36
C ARG A 93 -18.74 52.66 -25.41
N TYR A 94 -19.42 51.52 -25.46
CA TYR A 94 -20.37 51.17 -26.53
C TYR A 94 -21.84 51.17 -26.06
N GLY A 95 -22.10 51.39 -24.77
CA GLY A 95 -23.44 51.30 -24.17
C GLY A 95 -23.73 49.93 -23.58
N VAL A 96 -24.69 49.88 -22.64
CA VAL A 96 -25.08 48.67 -21.91
C VAL A 96 -25.82 47.68 -22.81
N ASP A 97 -26.61 48.20 -23.76
CA ASP A 97 -27.42 47.42 -24.68
C ASP A 97 -26.62 46.85 -25.87
N SER A 98 -25.31 47.16 -25.95
CA SER A 98 -24.44 46.63 -26.99
C SER A 98 -24.13 45.15 -26.74
N ASP A 99 -24.00 44.37 -27.83
CA ASP A 99 -23.60 42.96 -27.74
C ASP A 99 -22.14 42.76 -27.31
N ALA A 100 -21.31 43.80 -27.44
CA ALA A 100 -19.87 43.76 -27.14
C ALA A 100 -19.52 43.21 -25.73
N PRO A 101 -20.06 43.74 -24.62
CA PRO A 101 -19.79 43.21 -23.27
C PRO A 101 -20.18 41.74 -23.09
N ARG A 102 -21.28 41.29 -23.73
CA ARG A 102 -21.74 39.90 -23.66
C ARG A 102 -20.78 38.97 -24.39
N VAL A 103 -20.33 39.37 -25.58
CA VAL A 103 -19.34 38.63 -26.37
C VAL A 103 -18.01 38.52 -25.61
N ILE A 104 -17.55 39.59 -24.98
CA ILE A 104 -16.31 39.55 -24.17
C ILE A 104 -16.44 38.52 -23.04
N ARG A 105 -17.54 38.53 -22.27
CA ARG A 105 -17.75 37.53 -21.20
C ARG A 105 -17.75 36.10 -21.76
N ALA A 106 -18.39 35.87 -22.91
CA ALA A 106 -18.41 34.57 -23.57
C ALA A 106 -17.01 34.12 -24.02
N ILE A 107 -16.20 35.02 -24.57
CA ILE A 107 -14.81 34.73 -24.96
C ILE A 107 -13.98 34.35 -23.74
N PHE A 108 -14.08 35.09 -22.63
CA PHE A 108 -13.36 34.75 -21.39
C PHE A 108 -13.75 33.39 -20.82
N LEU A 109 -15.05 33.03 -20.87
CA LEU A 109 -15.54 31.71 -20.50
C LEU A 109 -15.00 30.61 -21.43
N LEU A 110 -15.03 30.84 -22.74
CA LEU A 110 -14.54 29.88 -23.74
C LEU A 110 -13.04 29.63 -23.57
N MET A 111 -12.25 30.70 -23.40
CA MET A 111 -10.82 30.59 -23.13
C MET A 111 -10.54 29.83 -21.84
N LEU A 112 -11.27 30.12 -20.76
CA LEU A 112 -11.13 29.36 -19.51
C LEU A 112 -11.52 27.89 -19.70
N GLY A 113 -12.58 27.60 -20.47
CA GLY A 113 -12.98 26.24 -20.84
C GLY A 113 -11.87 25.48 -21.56
N LEU A 114 -11.20 26.13 -22.51
CA LEU A 114 -10.04 25.56 -23.19
C LEU A 114 -8.87 25.30 -22.22
N PHE A 115 -8.52 26.27 -21.37
CA PHE A 115 -7.45 26.12 -20.38
C PHE A 115 -7.75 25.02 -19.36
N THR A 116 -8.98 24.95 -18.85
CA THR A 116 -9.40 23.92 -17.89
C THR A 116 -9.48 22.54 -18.54
N GLY A 117 -9.88 22.45 -19.81
CA GLY A 117 -9.84 21.23 -20.61
C GLY A 117 -8.41 20.74 -20.86
N LEU A 118 -7.50 21.65 -21.21
CA LEU A 118 -6.08 21.34 -21.39
C LEU A 118 -5.43 20.92 -20.07
N ALA A 119 -5.67 21.65 -18.97
CA ALA A 119 -5.16 21.27 -17.66
C ALA A 119 -5.61 19.86 -17.25
N ARG A 120 -6.85 19.49 -17.60
CA ARG A 120 -7.39 18.15 -17.33
C ARG A 120 -6.72 17.05 -18.16
N SER A 121 -6.34 17.32 -19.41
CA SER A 121 -5.65 16.33 -20.24
C SER A 121 -4.21 16.09 -19.79
N TRP A 122 -3.56 17.08 -19.19
CA TRP A 122 -2.18 16.96 -18.70
C TRP A 122 -2.11 16.30 -17.33
N LEU A 123 -3.01 16.67 -16.42
CA LEU A 123 -2.96 16.24 -15.03
C LEU A 123 -4.37 15.83 -14.58
N PRO A 124 -4.71 14.52 -14.58
CA PRO A 124 -5.99 14.03 -14.09
C PRO A 124 -6.31 14.51 -12.67
N ARG A 125 -5.26 14.77 -11.87
CA ARG A 125 -5.35 15.28 -10.51
C ARG A 125 -5.93 16.70 -10.41
N LEU A 126 -5.80 17.53 -11.44
CA LEU A 126 -6.35 18.90 -11.50
C LEU A 126 -7.83 18.93 -11.89
N THR A 127 -8.47 17.78 -12.14
CA THR A 127 -9.88 17.73 -12.58
C THR A 127 -10.84 18.43 -11.61
N PHE A 128 -10.61 18.32 -10.29
CA PHE A 128 -11.46 18.99 -9.30
C PHE A 128 -11.20 20.50 -9.24
N ALA A 129 -9.94 20.92 -9.31
CA ALA A 129 -9.56 22.33 -9.38
C ALA A 129 -10.09 23.01 -10.65
N SER A 130 -10.07 22.30 -11.79
CA SER A 130 -10.58 22.82 -13.06
C SER A 130 -12.11 22.94 -13.05
N ARG A 131 -12.81 22.00 -12.41
CA ARG A 131 -14.26 22.12 -12.11
C ARG A 131 -14.54 23.30 -11.20
N ALA A 132 -13.73 23.52 -10.16
CA ALA A 132 -13.87 24.68 -9.27
C ALA A 132 -13.73 25.99 -10.04
N ALA A 133 -12.68 26.11 -10.85
CA ALA A 133 -12.41 27.28 -11.68
C ALA A 133 -13.56 27.55 -12.66
N GLY A 134 -14.01 26.50 -13.36
CA GLY A 134 -15.11 26.59 -14.33
C GLY A 134 -16.44 26.95 -13.68
N LEU A 135 -16.80 26.33 -12.55
CA LEU A 135 -18.03 26.63 -11.81
C LEU A 135 -18.04 28.09 -11.34
N MET A 136 -16.99 28.52 -10.64
CA MET A 136 -16.89 29.90 -10.14
C MET A 136 -16.95 30.93 -11.27
N SER A 137 -16.28 30.62 -12.38
CA SER A 137 -16.27 31.50 -13.53
C SER A 137 -17.61 31.59 -14.24
N ALA A 138 -18.29 30.45 -14.40
CA ALA A 138 -19.62 30.39 -14.97
C ALA A 138 -20.59 31.23 -14.15
N PHE A 139 -20.63 31.09 -12.83
CA PHE A 139 -21.52 31.90 -11.99
C PHE A 139 -21.15 33.39 -12.04
N LEU A 140 -19.87 33.74 -11.93
CA LEU A 140 -19.47 35.16 -11.87
C LEU A 140 -19.65 35.90 -13.20
N LEU A 141 -19.42 35.25 -14.35
CA LEU A 141 -19.58 35.90 -15.66
C LEU A 141 -21.03 35.88 -16.17
N THR A 142 -21.85 34.92 -15.74
CA THR A 142 -23.27 34.86 -16.13
C THR A 142 -24.18 35.67 -15.22
N THR A 143 -23.78 36.00 -13.98
CA THR A 143 -24.59 36.86 -13.10
C THR A 143 -24.43 38.34 -13.50
N ASP A 144 -25.54 39.08 -13.51
CA ASP A 144 -25.66 40.52 -13.81
C ASP A 144 -24.94 40.98 -15.09
N SER A 145 -25.55 40.75 -16.25
CA SER A 145 -25.13 41.33 -17.53
C SER A 145 -25.27 42.85 -17.58
N ASP A 146 -26.16 43.42 -16.75
CA ASP A 146 -26.73 44.74 -17.01
C ASP A 146 -26.13 45.85 -16.14
N SER A 147 -25.20 45.52 -15.23
CA SER A 147 -24.54 46.53 -14.40
C SER A 147 -23.35 47.18 -15.12
N THR A 148 -23.37 48.51 -15.20
CA THR A 148 -22.24 49.35 -15.68
C THR A 148 -21.12 49.50 -14.66
N LYS A 149 -21.35 49.08 -13.42
CA LYS A 149 -20.41 49.19 -12.30
C LYS A 149 -19.91 47.80 -11.92
N TRP A 150 -18.60 47.66 -11.86
CA TRP A 150 -17.94 46.50 -11.28
C TRP A 150 -18.23 46.47 -9.77
N GLN A 151 -18.80 45.36 -9.29
CA GLN A 151 -19.12 45.15 -7.89
C GLN A 151 -18.20 44.08 -7.30
N TYR A 152 -17.32 44.49 -6.37
CA TYR A 152 -16.41 43.57 -5.68
C TYR A 152 -17.14 42.60 -4.74
N THR A 153 -18.38 42.92 -4.36
CA THR A 153 -19.22 42.12 -3.45
C THR A 153 -19.45 40.71 -3.98
N ASN A 154 -19.72 40.56 -5.28
CA ASN A 154 -19.96 39.26 -5.92
C ASN A 154 -18.73 38.34 -5.84
N PHE A 155 -17.53 38.90 -5.98
CA PHE A 155 -16.28 38.16 -5.79
C PHE A 155 -16.13 37.69 -4.34
N THR A 156 -16.30 38.58 -3.36
CA THR A 156 -16.14 38.23 -1.95
C THR A 156 -17.17 37.21 -1.47
N GLN A 157 -18.41 37.28 -1.98
CA GLN A 157 -19.48 36.35 -1.64
C GLN A 157 -19.21 34.94 -2.19
N LEU A 158 -18.80 34.83 -3.46
CA LEU A 158 -18.42 33.53 -4.05
C LEU A 158 -17.16 32.94 -3.41
N LEU A 159 -16.17 33.78 -3.09
CA LEU A 159 -14.98 33.35 -2.35
C LEU A 159 -15.37 32.82 -0.97
N PHE A 160 -16.25 33.52 -0.26
CA PHE A 160 -16.76 33.11 1.04
C PHE A 160 -17.46 31.74 0.97
N VAL A 161 -18.30 31.51 -0.04
CA VAL A 161 -18.93 30.21 -0.31
C VAL A 161 -17.88 29.09 -0.48
N CYS A 162 -16.81 29.34 -1.22
CA CYS A 162 -15.71 28.38 -1.39
C CYS A 162 -14.97 28.08 -0.10
N VAL A 163 -14.68 29.12 0.70
CA VAL A 163 -14.00 28.98 2.00
C VAL A 163 -14.84 28.15 2.95
N ILE A 164 -16.13 28.43 3.08
CA ILE A 164 -17.04 27.66 3.94
C ILE A 164 -17.12 26.20 3.51
N ALA A 165 -17.28 25.93 2.21
CA ALA A 165 -17.31 24.56 1.69
C ALA A 165 -15.98 23.81 1.93
N SER A 166 -14.85 24.48 1.72
CA SER A 166 -13.52 23.90 1.96
C SER A 166 -13.27 23.63 3.45
N THR A 167 -13.54 24.62 4.31
CA THR A 167 -13.33 24.52 5.75
C THR A 167 -14.25 23.47 6.38
N SER A 168 -15.52 23.41 5.99
CA SER A 168 -16.45 22.39 6.51
C SER A 168 -16.01 20.97 6.15
N SER A 169 -15.60 20.72 4.90
CA SER A 169 -15.04 19.42 4.50
C SER A 169 -13.76 19.09 5.28
N LEU A 170 -12.88 20.07 5.48
CA LEU A 170 -11.64 19.89 6.24
C LEU A 170 -11.93 19.57 7.72
N VAL A 171 -12.81 20.32 8.38
CA VAL A 171 -13.19 20.09 9.79
C VAL A 171 -13.75 18.69 10.00
N VAL A 172 -14.61 18.20 9.10
CA VAL A 172 -15.15 16.84 9.20
C VAL A 172 -14.08 15.79 8.96
N SER A 173 -13.18 15.95 7.98
CA SER A 173 -12.08 15.00 7.76
C SER A 173 -11.12 14.94 8.96
N PHE A 174 -10.85 16.07 9.62
CA PHE A 174 -10.07 16.12 10.86
C PHE A 174 -10.83 15.49 12.04
N GLY A 175 -12.12 15.79 12.19
CA GLY A 175 -12.97 15.19 13.22
C GLY A 175 -13.09 13.67 13.05
N ALA A 176 -13.27 13.19 11.82
CA ALA A 176 -13.33 11.78 11.50
C ALA A 176 -12.05 11.03 11.94
N ARG A 177 -10.88 11.67 11.86
CA ARG A 177 -9.62 11.10 12.33
C ARG A 177 -9.51 10.96 13.85
N ILE A 178 -10.23 11.79 14.62
CA ILE A 178 -10.29 11.63 16.08
C ILE A 178 -10.99 10.31 16.43
N PHE A 179 -11.98 9.92 15.63
CA PHE A 179 -12.81 8.73 15.89
C PHE A 179 -12.37 7.48 15.12
N VAL A 180 -11.72 7.64 13.95
CA VAL A 180 -11.22 6.53 13.13
C VAL A 180 -9.71 6.40 13.34
N PRO A 181 -9.22 5.34 13.99
CA PRO A 181 -7.80 5.19 14.27
C PRO A 181 -6.97 5.17 12.98
N ALA A 182 -5.98 6.05 12.95
CA ALA A 182 -4.92 6.17 11.95
C ALA A 182 -4.18 4.83 11.82
N GLY A 183 -4.51 4.05 10.80
CA GLY A 183 -3.89 2.73 10.65
C GLY A 183 -4.35 1.85 9.51
N GLY A 184 -5.01 2.40 8.48
CA GLY A 184 -5.31 1.64 7.26
C GLY A 184 -4.02 1.01 6.70
N TYR A 185 -2.99 1.82 6.47
CA TYR A 185 -1.69 1.32 6.01
C TYR A 185 -1.04 0.31 6.96
N ALA A 186 -1.07 0.55 8.27
CA ALA A 186 -0.47 -0.38 9.23
C ALA A 186 -1.19 -1.73 9.22
N LYS A 187 -2.52 -1.72 9.16
CA LYS A 187 -3.34 -2.93 9.04
C LYS A 187 -3.09 -3.66 7.73
N ASP A 188 -3.04 -2.93 6.62
CA ASP A 188 -2.75 -3.47 5.29
C ASP A 188 -1.33 -4.07 5.24
N SER A 189 -0.36 -3.41 5.88
CA SER A 189 1.03 -3.89 6.02
C SER A 189 1.09 -5.17 6.84
N ILE A 190 0.45 -5.19 8.01
CA ILE A 190 0.40 -6.38 8.88
C ILE A 190 -0.27 -7.55 8.14
N ASN A 191 -1.36 -7.29 7.41
CA ASN A 191 -2.05 -8.30 6.63
C ASN A 191 -1.21 -8.84 5.47
N ALA A 192 -0.56 -7.96 4.69
CA ALA A 192 0.32 -8.37 3.60
C ALA A 192 1.52 -9.19 4.10
N LEU A 193 2.11 -8.78 5.22
CA LEU A 193 3.17 -9.54 5.90
C LEU A 193 2.67 -10.89 6.44
N GLY A 194 1.42 -10.95 6.91
CA GLY A 194 0.82 -12.19 7.41
C GLY A 194 0.62 -13.20 6.28
N LEU A 195 0.09 -12.75 5.15
CA LEU A 195 -0.03 -13.58 3.94
C LEU A 195 1.32 -14.06 3.44
N LEU A 196 2.36 -13.22 3.53
CA LEU A 196 3.70 -13.61 3.14
C LEU A 196 4.27 -14.69 4.09
N LYS A 197 4.07 -14.53 5.39
CA LYS A 197 4.45 -15.53 6.40
C LYS A 197 3.77 -16.87 6.12
N ASP A 198 2.45 -16.87 5.95
CA ASP A 198 1.68 -18.09 5.68
C ASP A 198 2.16 -18.78 4.40
N LEU A 199 2.55 -17.99 3.40
CA LEU A 199 3.05 -18.52 2.13
C LEU A 199 4.45 -19.13 2.28
N VAL A 200 5.36 -18.49 3.02
CA VAL A 200 6.69 -19.06 3.32
C VAL A 200 6.53 -20.38 4.08
N HIS A 201 5.69 -20.41 5.11
CA HIS A 201 5.42 -21.62 5.88
C HIS A 201 4.87 -22.76 5.00
N LEU A 202 3.88 -22.46 4.16
CA LEU A 202 3.24 -23.44 3.28
C LEU A 202 4.19 -23.94 2.17
N ALA A 203 5.05 -23.07 1.64
CA ALA A 203 6.05 -23.44 0.66
C ALA A 203 7.10 -24.37 1.29
N THR A 204 7.68 -23.96 2.42
CA THR A 204 8.70 -24.73 3.17
C THR A 204 8.19 -26.12 3.56
N THR A 205 6.98 -26.20 4.14
CA THR A 205 6.38 -27.49 4.51
C THR A 205 6.14 -28.37 3.29
N ARG A 206 5.68 -27.84 2.15
CA ARG A 206 5.49 -28.68 0.94
C ARG A 206 6.79 -29.10 0.25
N THR A 207 7.82 -28.27 0.25
CA THR A 207 9.09 -28.57 -0.45
C THR A 207 10.03 -29.41 0.39
N ILE A 208 9.98 -29.27 1.73
CA ILE A 208 10.87 -29.99 2.66
C ILE A 208 10.19 -31.23 3.28
N ASP A 209 8.85 -31.26 3.41
CA ASP A 209 8.13 -32.48 3.85
C ASP A 209 7.48 -33.35 2.73
N PRO A 210 7.86 -33.34 1.44
CA PRO A 210 7.32 -34.35 0.53
C PRO A 210 7.73 -35.75 1.04
N PRO A 211 6.91 -36.79 0.80
CA PRO A 211 6.89 -37.99 1.63
C PRO A 211 8.09 -38.89 1.35
N ILE A 212 9.24 -38.60 1.95
CA ILE A 212 10.33 -39.56 2.07
C ILE A 212 9.80 -40.85 2.76
N SER A 213 8.76 -40.71 3.59
CA SER A 213 8.02 -41.85 4.17
C SER A 213 7.26 -42.71 3.15
N GLU A 214 6.95 -42.23 1.94
CA GLU A 214 6.38 -43.08 0.87
C GLU A 214 7.47 -43.77 0.03
N LEU A 215 8.62 -43.14 -0.20
CA LEU A 215 9.73 -43.78 -0.92
C LEU A 215 10.47 -44.84 -0.08
N THR A 216 10.42 -44.74 1.26
CA THR A 216 11.07 -45.71 2.15
C THR A 216 10.16 -46.86 2.56
N ARG A 217 8.92 -46.95 2.07
CA ARG A 217 8.06 -48.09 2.34
C ARG A 217 8.34 -49.20 1.32
N PRO A 218 9.05 -50.28 1.69
CA PRO A 218 9.14 -51.44 0.80
C PRO A 218 7.72 -51.91 0.50
N SER A 219 7.43 -52.05 -0.79
CA SER A 219 6.22 -52.60 -1.36
C SER A 219 5.92 -53.98 -0.75
N SER A 220 5.17 -53.98 0.36
CA SER A 220 4.43 -55.15 0.83
C SER A 220 2.94 -54.88 0.65
N PRO A 221 2.25 -55.67 -0.18
CA PRO A 221 0.81 -55.53 -0.37
C PRO A 221 0.14 -56.14 0.85
N THR A 222 -0.34 -55.32 1.78
CA THR A 222 -1.30 -55.80 2.78
C THR A 222 -2.37 -54.76 3.00
N LEU A 223 -3.46 -54.96 2.26
CA LEU A 223 -4.79 -54.42 2.47
C LEU A 223 -5.17 -54.50 3.95
N THR A 224 -5.13 -53.38 4.66
CA THR A 224 -5.92 -53.20 5.88
C THR A 224 -6.60 -51.85 5.85
N VAL A 225 -7.87 -51.92 5.44
CA VAL A 225 -8.88 -50.89 5.59
C VAL A 225 -8.99 -50.54 7.06
N THR A 226 -8.53 -49.35 7.46
CA THR A 226 -8.98 -48.71 8.70
C THR A 226 -9.41 -47.28 8.38
N ASN A 227 -10.73 -47.15 8.27
CA ASN A 227 -11.45 -45.91 8.07
C ASN A 227 -11.31 -45.03 9.32
N HIS A 228 -10.52 -43.97 9.24
CA HIS A 228 -10.75 -42.78 10.06
C HIS A 228 -10.57 -41.53 9.20
N PRO A 229 -11.67 -40.85 8.82
CA PRO A 229 -11.57 -39.59 8.11
C PRO A 229 -11.16 -38.51 9.13
N VAL A 230 -9.85 -38.21 9.16
CA VAL A 230 -9.36 -36.96 9.75
C VAL A 230 -9.95 -35.81 8.93
N PRO A 231 -10.54 -34.77 9.54
CA PRO A 231 -11.15 -33.67 8.80
C PRO A 231 -10.08 -32.99 7.96
N THR A 232 -10.18 -33.18 6.65
CA THR A 232 -9.35 -32.50 5.65
C THR A 232 -9.74 -31.03 5.72
N GLN A 233 -8.97 -30.22 6.44
CA GLN A 233 -9.02 -28.77 6.27
C GLN A 233 -8.87 -28.51 4.76
N PRO A 234 -9.70 -27.65 4.16
CA PRO A 234 -9.62 -27.38 2.73
C PRO A 234 -8.23 -26.81 2.46
N ALA A 235 -7.38 -27.61 1.81
CA ALA A 235 -6.04 -27.20 1.45
C ALA A 235 -6.17 -25.94 0.60
N GLN A 236 -5.93 -24.77 1.19
CA GLN A 236 -5.83 -23.54 0.43
C GLN A 236 -4.69 -23.77 -0.55
N SER A 237 -5.00 -23.76 -1.85
CA SER A 237 -3.97 -23.97 -2.87
C SER A 237 -2.93 -22.86 -2.75
N ILE A 238 -1.64 -23.21 -2.86
CA ILE A 238 -0.52 -22.25 -2.86
C ILE A 238 -0.82 -21.10 -3.84
N GLU A 239 -1.38 -21.43 -5.01
CA GLU A 239 -1.79 -20.44 -6.01
C GLU A 239 -2.81 -19.41 -5.50
N ALA A 240 -3.79 -19.84 -4.71
CA ALA A 240 -4.80 -18.93 -4.16
C ALA A 240 -4.18 -17.99 -3.11
N LEU A 241 -3.27 -18.50 -2.28
CA LEU A 241 -2.56 -17.70 -1.29
C LEU A 241 -1.59 -16.72 -1.95
N GLN A 242 -0.91 -17.16 -3.02
CA GLN A 242 -0.02 -16.32 -3.82
C GLN A 242 -0.78 -15.16 -4.50
N ARG A 243 -1.93 -15.43 -5.12
CA ARG A 243 -2.78 -14.37 -5.69
C ARG A 243 -3.19 -13.36 -4.63
N LYS A 244 -3.61 -13.82 -3.45
CA LYS A 244 -3.96 -12.94 -2.32
C LYS A 244 -2.78 -12.11 -1.85
N CYS A 245 -1.59 -12.71 -1.73
CA CYS A 245 -0.36 -12.00 -1.36
C CYS A 245 0.00 -10.94 -2.40
N LEU A 246 -0.13 -11.25 -3.69
CA LEU A 246 0.12 -10.31 -4.79
C LEU A 246 -0.86 -9.15 -4.74
N GLU A 247 -2.15 -9.42 -4.61
CA GLU A 247 -3.19 -8.39 -4.48
C GLU A 247 -2.96 -7.49 -3.25
N ALA A 248 -2.66 -8.09 -2.10
CA ALA A 248 -2.34 -7.36 -0.88
C ALA A 248 -1.08 -6.49 -1.04
N SER A 249 -0.06 -6.97 -1.75
CA SER A 249 1.16 -6.19 -2.02
C SER A 249 0.88 -4.98 -2.93
N LEU A 250 0.02 -5.13 -3.95
CA LEU A 250 -0.38 -4.02 -4.82
C LEU A 250 -1.23 -2.99 -4.07
N ALA A 251 -2.16 -3.47 -3.24
CA ALA A 251 -2.95 -2.63 -2.35
C ALA A 251 -2.07 -1.89 -1.33
N LEU A 252 -0.96 -2.49 -0.90
CA LEU A 252 -0.01 -1.86 0.02
C LEU A 252 0.67 -0.63 -0.62
N HIS A 253 1.02 -0.69 -1.91
CA HIS A 253 1.60 0.46 -2.62
C HIS A 253 0.61 1.62 -2.73
N THR A 254 -0.65 1.34 -3.04
CA THR A 254 -1.69 2.38 -3.10
C THR A 254 -1.99 2.92 -1.70
N SER A 255 -2.11 2.06 -0.70
CA SER A 255 -2.29 2.42 0.72
C SER A 255 -1.12 3.27 1.23
N TYR A 256 0.12 2.95 0.83
CA TYR A 256 1.30 3.77 1.10
C TYR A 256 1.20 5.15 0.46
N ALA A 257 0.81 5.26 -0.82
CA ALA A 257 0.67 6.55 -1.50
C ALA A 257 -0.37 7.44 -0.81
N TYR A 258 -1.50 6.87 -0.39
CA TYR A 258 -2.53 7.59 0.37
C TYR A 258 -2.07 7.97 1.79
N SER A 259 -1.28 7.09 2.41
CA SER A 259 -0.82 7.27 3.79
C SER A 259 0.51 7.99 3.89
N ALA A 260 1.22 8.29 2.80
CA ALA A 260 2.58 8.83 2.84
C ALA A 260 2.68 10.13 3.65
N PHE A 261 1.70 11.02 3.54
CA PHE A 261 1.67 12.22 4.38
C PHE A 261 1.38 11.89 5.85
N GLU A 262 0.51 10.91 6.12
CA GLU A 262 0.28 10.38 7.46
C GLU A 262 1.52 9.69 8.03
N LEU A 263 2.34 9.06 7.20
CA LEU A 263 3.65 8.51 7.57
C LEU A 263 4.67 9.60 7.85
N ARG A 264 4.66 10.71 7.10
CA ARG A 264 5.56 11.86 7.35
C ARG A 264 5.26 12.59 8.64
N VAL A 265 3.98 12.70 9.00
CA VAL A 265 3.55 13.31 10.27
C VAL A 265 3.50 12.29 11.41
N GLY A 266 3.40 11.00 11.06
CA GLY A 266 3.39 9.86 11.97
C GLY A 266 4.78 9.53 12.52
N ARG A 267 4.79 8.76 13.62
CA ARG A 267 6.00 8.45 14.41
C ARG A 267 7.08 7.64 13.70
N VAL A 268 6.85 7.17 12.47
CA VAL A 268 7.80 6.33 11.72
C VAL A 268 8.21 7.05 10.44
N PRO A 269 9.48 7.47 10.30
CA PRO A 269 9.93 8.16 9.10
C PRO A 269 9.82 7.27 7.85
N ILE A 270 9.33 7.85 6.75
CA ILE A 270 9.19 7.18 5.44
C ILE A 270 10.47 6.46 4.98
N SER A 271 11.64 6.98 5.35
CA SER A 271 12.93 6.39 5.00
C SER A 271 13.11 4.97 5.54
N LEU A 272 12.46 4.62 6.65
CA LEU A 272 12.50 3.27 7.23
C LEU A 272 11.50 2.31 6.58
N ILE A 273 10.43 2.84 5.99
CA ILE A 273 9.35 2.03 5.38
C ILE A 273 9.68 1.69 3.91
N LYS A 274 10.38 2.57 3.19
CA LYS A 274 10.75 2.34 1.78
C LYS A 274 11.52 1.02 1.55
N PRO A 275 12.58 0.69 2.31
CA PRO A 275 13.32 -0.57 2.13
C PRO A 275 12.40 -1.78 2.31
N LEU A 276 11.46 -1.72 3.26
CA LEU A 276 10.50 -2.79 3.47
C LEU A 276 9.60 -3.00 2.24
N LEU A 277 9.08 -1.92 1.65
CA LEU A 277 8.27 -2.00 0.44
C LEU A 277 9.06 -2.62 -0.71
N THR A 278 10.34 -2.28 -0.85
CA THR A 278 11.25 -2.87 -1.84
C THR A 278 11.45 -4.37 -1.59
N THR A 279 11.67 -4.78 -0.34
CA THR A 279 11.81 -6.20 0.01
C THR A 279 10.53 -6.98 -0.31
N ILE A 280 9.36 -6.48 0.08
CA ILE A 280 8.07 -7.11 -0.24
C ILE A 280 7.88 -7.20 -1.76
N GLY A 281 8.21 -6.13 -2.50
CA GLY A 281 8.14 -6.12 -3.96
C GLY A 281 9.06 -7.14 -4.62
N ARG A 282 10.28 -7.31 -4.09
CA ARG A 282 11.25 -8.29 -4.58
C ARG A 282 10.82 -9.72 -4.26
N VAL A 283 10.35 -9.97 -3.04
CA VAL A 283 9.81 -11.29 -2.67
C VAL A 283 8.59 -11.65 -3.51
N ARG A 284 7.71 -10.68 -3.80
CA ARG A 284 6.61 -10.85 -4.75
C ARG A 284 7.10 -11.21 -6.15
N GLU A 285 8.13 -10.53 -6.65
CA GLU A 285 8.73 -10.83 -7.95
C GLU A 285 9.25 -12.27 -7.96
N GLU A 286 10.12 -12.66 -7.03
CA GLU A 286 10.67 -14.02 -6.93
C GLU A 286 9.57 -15.09 -6.79
N LEU A 287 8.53 -14.81 -6.01
CA LEU A 287 7.37 -15.69 -5.87
C LEU A 287 6.61 -15.87 -7.19
N ALA A 288 6.54 -14.84 -8.03
CA ALA A 288 5.92 -14.96 -9.35
C ALA A 288 6.72 -15.89 -10.29
N TRP A 289 8.04 -16.05 -10.07
CA TRP A 289 8.89 -16.97 -10.83
C TRP A 289 8.84 -18.42 -10.30
N GLY A 290 8.68 -18.61 -8.99
CA GLY A 290 8.98 -19.87 -8.29
C GLY A 290 8.11 -21.12 -8.59
N ILE A 291 7.01 -21.03 -9.33
CA ILE A 291 6.12 -22.21 -9.60
C ILE A 291 6.32 -22.81 -10.99
N VAL A 292 6.90 -22.07 -11.93
CA VAL A 292 6.95 -22.47 -13.34
C VAL A 292 7.95 -23.62 -13.58
N HIS A 293 8.97 -23.80 -12.73
CA HIS A 293 10.03 -24.78 -13.00
C HIS A 293 9.95 -26.10 -12.24
N ALA A 294 9.40 -26.14 -11.01
CA ALA A 294 9.32 -27.40 -10.25
C ALA A 294 8.20 -28.33 -10.72
N THR A 295 7.14 -27.77 -11.32
CA THR A 295 5.94 -28.54 -11.70
C THR A 295 5.90 -28.90 -13.19
N GLN A 296 6.71 -28.24 -14.01
CA GLN A 296 6.72 -28.41 -15.48
C GLN A 296 7.96 -29.13 -16.01
N SER A 297 8.87 -29.58 -15.13
CA SER A 297 9.87 -30.59 -15.46
C SER A 297 9.19 -31.96 -15.59
N GLN A 298 8.56 -32.15 -16.75
CA GLN A 298 8.49 -33.39 -17.52
C GLN A 298 8.39 -34.72 -16.72
N PRO A 299 7.21 -35.36 -16.64
CA PRO A 299 7.01 -36.66 -15.98
C PRO A 299 7.61 -37.86 -16.74
N GLN A 300 8.71 -37.65 -17.49
CA GLN A 300 9.32 -38.69 -18.33
C GLN A 300 10.82 -38.92 -18.10
N HIS A 301 11.49 -38.16 -17.24
CA HIS A 301 12.80 -38.56 -16.72
C HIS A 301 12.61 -39.08 -15.29
N GLU A 302 12.18 -40.34 -15.18
CA GLU A 302 12.48 -41.18 -14.01
C GLU A 302 14.00 -41.47 -13.99
N ASP A 303 14.83 -40.44 -13.93
CA ASP A 303 16.18 -40.62 -13.44
C ASP A 303 16.07 -40.65 -11.93
N GLN A 304 16.22 -41.84 -11.36
CA GLN A 304 16.38 -42.06 -9.94
C GLN A 304 17.42 -41.07 -9.44
N LEU A 305 16.98 -40.08 -8.65
CA LEU A 305 17.88 -39.19 -7.94
C LEU A 305 18.94 -40.07 -7.28
N SER A 306 20.20 -39.85 -7.63
CA SER A 306 21.27 -40.71 -7.12
C SER A 306 21.28 -40.63 -5.60
N LYS A 307 21.67 -41.72 -4.94
CA LYS A 307 21.72 -41.77 -3.46
C LYS A 307 22.55 -40.62 -2.88
N GLU A 308 23.58 -40.18 -3.61
CA GLU A 308 24.43 -39.03 -3.28
C GLU A 308 23.66 -37.70 -3.35
N GLU A 309 22.80 -37.48 -4.35
CA GLU A 309 21.95 -36.29 -4.46
C GLU A 309 20.87 -36.25 -3.36
N LEU A 310 20.32 -37.40 -2.99
CA LEU A 310 19.34 -37.51 -1.91
C LEU A 310 19.98 -37.22 -0.53
N GLU A 311 21.20 -37.72 -0.31
CA GLU A 311 21.97 -37.44 0.91
C GLU A 311 22.38 -35.96 0.97
N LEU A 312 22.72 -35.36 -0.18
CA LEU A 312 23.03 -33.94 -0.28
C LEU A 312 21.80 -33.04 -0.04
N LEU A 313 20.63 -33.42 -0.56
CA LEU A 313 19.35 -32.76 -0.22
C LEU A 313 19.04 -32.86 1.27
N ALA A 314 19.22 -34.03 1.88
CA ALA A 314 19.02 -34.22 3.32
C ALA A 314 19.96 -33.34 4.16
N THR A 315 21.20 -33.08 3.70
CA THR A 315 22.09 -32.12 4.39
C THR A 315 21.65 -30.66 4.27
N LEU A 316 20.84 -30.33 3.27
CA LEU A 316 20.30 -28.98 3.04
C LEU A 316 18.94 -28.75 3.73
N ASP A 317 18.26 -29.79 4.21
CA ASP A 317 16.95 -29.67 4.85
C ASP A 317 17.01 -28.84 6.14
N ASP A 318 17.92 -29.17 7.07
CA ASP A 318 18.09 -28.46 8.33
C ASP A 318 18.43 -26.96 8.17
N PRO A 319 19.43 -26.56 7.35
CA PRO A 319 19.71 -25.15 7.12
C PRO A 319 18.58 -24.43 6.38
N SER A 320 17.85 -25.12 5.50
CA SER A 320 16.69 -24.56 4.80
C SER A 320 15.52 -24.30 5.75
N ARG A 321 15.20 -25.24 6.66
CA ARG A 321 14.21 -25.03 7.73
C ARG A 321 14.61 -23.92 8.68
N SER A 322 15.86 -23.92 9.15
CA SER A 322 16.36 -22.85 10.02
C SER A 322 16.31 -21.47 9.35
N CYS A 323 16.53 -21.40 8.03
CA CYS A 323 16.41 -20.17 7.25
C CYS A 323 14.94 -19.72 7.15
N ALA A 324 14.04 -20.64 6.82
CA ALA A 324 12.60 -20.37 6.75
C ALA A 324 12.04 -19.87 8.09
N ASP A 325 12.37 -20.53 9.19
CA ASP A 325 11.98 -20.13 10.55
C ASP A 325 12.48 -18.72 10.87
N SER A 326 13.74 -18.41 10.53
CA SER A 326 14.33 -17.07 10.72
C SER A 326 13.62 -15.99 9.91
N ILE A 327 13.19 -16.31 8.67
CA ILE A 327 12.39 -15.40 7.83
C ILE A 327 11.02 -15.16 8.47
N GLU A 328 10.34 -16.21 8.95
CA GLU A 328 9.03 -16.10 9.61
C GLU A 328 9.10 -15.30 10.92
N ASP A 329 10.13 -15.52 11.73
CA ASP A 329 10.41 -14.76 12.94
C ASP A 329 10.63 -13.29 12.62
N SER A 330 11.43 -12.99 11.59
CA SER A 330 11.68 -11.62 11.14
C SER A 330 10.42 -10.92 10.65
N ILE A 331 9.56 -11.62 9.90
CA ILE A 331 8.26 -11.09 9.46
C ILE A 331 7.35 -10.82 10.68
N SER A 332 7.32 -11.72 11.65
CA SER A 332 6.52 -11.59 12.87
C SER A 332 6.98 -10.42 13.74
N ALA A 333 8.30 -10.27 13.91
CA ALA A 333 8.91 -9.14 14.62
C ALA A 333 8.57 -7.81 13.94
N LEU A 334 8.58 -7.78 12.61
CA LEU A 334 8.21 -6.61 11.84
C LEU A 334 6.72 -6.26 11.97
N GLN A 335 5.82 -7.24 11.86
CA GLN A 335 4.39 -7.03 12.10
C GLN A 335 4.16 -6.43 13.48
N CYS A 336 4.87 -6.94 14.49
CA CYS A 336 4.80 -6.45 15.85
C CYS A 336 5.34 -5.03 16.01
N ALA A 337 6.47 -4.72 15.38
CA ALA A 337 7.02 -3.37 15.39
C ALA A 337 6.07 -2.36 14.73
N ILE A 338 5.46 -2.73 13.59
CA ILE A 338 4.42 -1.94 12.94
C ILE A 338 3.22 -1.81 13.89
N GLY A 339 2.73 -2.91 14.46
CA GLY A 339 1.62 -2.89 15.41
C GLY A 339 1.86 -1.90 16.56
N LEU A 340 3.03 -1.97 17.20
CA LEU A 340 3.40 -1.07 18.30
C LEU A 340 3.51 0.39 17.89
N CYS A 341 4.09 0.67 16.72
CA CYS A 341 4.20 2.04 16.21
C CYS A 341 2.83 2.70 15.98
N TYR A 342 1.82 1.90 15.63
CA TYR A 342 0.45 2.36 15.34
C TYR A 342 -0.55 2.06 16.46
N GLY A 343 -0.13 1.43 17.56
CA GLY A 343 -1.01 1.05 18.67
C GLY A 343 -1.95 -0.12 18.39
N PHE A 344 -1.64 -0.94 17.38
CA PHE A 344 -2.34 -2.22 17.14
C PHE A 344 -1.70 -3.35 17.92
N HIS A 345 -2.53 -4.16 18.55
CA HIS A 345 -2.10 -5.43 19.13
C HIS A 345 -2.06 -6.49 18.02
N VAL A 346 -0.86 -7.01 17.73
CA VAL A 346 -0.69 -8.14 16.79
C VAL A 346 -0.73 -9.43 17.61
N PRO A 347 -1.71 -10.33 17.38
CA PRO A 347 -1.77 -11.62 18.07
C PRO A 347 -0.48 -12.44 17.84
N GLY A 348 0.04 -13.07 18.89
CA GLY A 348 1.20 -13.97 18.78
C GLY A 348 2.57 -13.29 18.90
N CYS A 349 2.64 -11.97 19.08
CA CYS A 349 3.93 -11.32 19.30
C CYS A 349 4.40 -11.45 20.77
N VAL A 350 5.42 -12.28 21.00
CA VAL A 350 6.00 -12.56 22.33
C VAL A 350 6.96 -11.46 22.82
N CYS A 351 7.37 -10.55 21.93
CA CYS A 351 8.47 -9.60 22.17
C CYS A 351 8.25 -8.56 23.29
N LEU A 352 7.09 -8.53 23.97
CA LEU A 352 6.79 -7.52 25.00
C LEU A 352 6.20 -8.06 26.31
N SER A 353 6.25 -9.37 26.58
CA SER A 353 5.79 -9.87 27.89
C SER A 353 6.80 -9.65 29.02
N LYS A 354 8.05 -9.24 28.73
CA LYS A 354 9.00 -8.83 29.77
C LYS A 354 8.72 -7.40 30.21
N LYS A 355 7.65 -7.25 31.00
CA LYS A 355 7.44 -6.09 31.86
C LYS A 355 8.74 -5.91 32.67
N PRO A 356 9.38 -4.73 32.67
CA PRO A 356 10.48 -4.47 33.58
C PRO A 356 9.90 -4.38 35.00
N ASP A 357 9.77 -5.52 35.65
CA ASP A 357 9.49 -5.63 37.08
C ASP A 357 10.76 -5.23 37.83
N SER A 358 11.07 -3.94 37.85
CA SER A 358 12.15 -3.37 38.68
C SER A 358 12.12 -1.84 38.70
N ILE A 359 10.95 -1.23 38.92
CA ILE A 359 10.88 0.10 39.55
C ILE A 359 9.73 0.09 40.57
N GLU A 360 9.90 -0.73 41.59
CA GLU A 360 9.18 -0.58 42.85
C GLU A 360 10.25 -0.55 43.96
N SER A 361 10.69 0.66 44.28
CA SER A 361 11.49 0.95 45.47
C SER A 361 11.32 2.43 45.81
N GLY A 362 10.24 2.71 46.53
CA GLY A 362 10.21 3.67 47.63
C GLY A 362 10.28 5.15 47.30
N VAL A 363 9.11 5.79 47.11
CA VAL A 363 8.85 7.12 47.69
C VAL A 363 7.39 7.20 48.10
N THR A 364 7.16 7.21 49.41
CA THR A 364 5.91 7.56 50.07
C THR A 364 5.60 9.06 49.90
N GLY A 365 4.36 9.37 49.54
CA GLY A 365 3.69 10.63 49.94
C GLY A 365 3.72 11.79 48.93
N HIS A 366 2.68 11.91 48.11
CA HIS A 366 1.71 13.03 48.12
C HIS A 366 0.82 12.97 46.87
N GLU A 367 -0.49 12.87 47.07
CA GLU A 367 -1.49 13.05 46.02
C GLU A 367 -1.42 14.47 45.45
N LYS A 368 -0.84 14.62 44.24
CA LYS A 368 -1.13 15.73 43.35
C LYS A 368 -1.75 15.16 42.08
N LYS A 369 -3.02 15.49 41.85
CA LYS A 369 -3.73 15.27 40.59
C LYS A 369 -3.05 16.04 39.48
N THR A 370 -2.04 15.45 38.85
CA THR A 370 -1.45 15.96 37.60
C THR A 370 -2.09 15.26 36.42
N HIS A 371 -2.64 16.07 35.51
CA HIS A 371 -3.18 15.66 34.21
C HIS A 371 -2.26 14.66 33.48
N PRO A 372 -2.83 13.72 32.71
CA PRO A 372 -2.05 12.73 31.96
C PRO A 372 -1.13 13.46 30.98
N LYS A 373 0.19 13.43 31.25
CA LYS A 373 1.20 13.91 30.31
C LYS A 373 1.06 13.17 28.97
N PRO A 374 1.28 13.85 27.84
CA PRO A 374 1.12 13.27 26.51
C PRO A 374 1.97 12.01 26.35
N ARG A 375 1.35 10.97 25.77
CA ARG A 375 1.88 9.63 25.46
C ARG A 375 3.14 9.59 24.57
N THR A 376 3.81 10.72 24.33
CA THR A 376 4.93 10.87 23.39
C THR A 376 6.22 10.21 23.87
N GLY A 377 6.54 10.23 25.17
CA GLY A 377 7.78 9.65 25.70
C GLY A 377 7.86 8.11 25.61
N ARG A 378 6.81 7.42 26.05
CA ARG A 378 6.75 5.95 26.08
C ARG A 378 6.81 5.32 24.68
N SER A 379 6.30 6.03 23.67
CA SER A 379 6.35 5.57 22.28
C SER A 379 7.73 5.71 21.64
N ALA A 380 8.54 6.67 22.09
CA ALA A 380 9.91 6.85 21.59
C ALA A 380 10.85 5.75 22.09
N GLU A 381 10.71 5.33 23.35
CA GLU A 381 11.46 4.20 23.90
C GLU A 381 11.06 2.87 23.26
N LEU A 382 9.76 2.63 23.07
CA LEU A 382 9.27 1.44 22.35
C LEU A 382 9.77 1.42 20.89
N SER A 383 9.79 2.57 20.22
CA SER A 383 10.35 2.67 18.86
C SER A 383 11.84 2.35 18.83
N LYS A 384 12.63 2.84 19.80
CA LYS A 384 14.05 2.49 19.93
C LYS A 384 14.26 0.99 20.18
N LEU A 385 13.42 0.38 21.03
CA LEU A 385 13.49 -1.04 21.35
C LEU A 385 13.16 -1.91 20.11
N CYS A 386 12.13 -1.53 19.35
CA CYS A 386 11.82 -2.18 18.07
C CYS A 386 12.96 -2.06 17.05
N VAL A 387 13.54 -0.87 16.90
CA VAL A 387 14.68 -0.65 15.99
C VAL A 387 15.88 -1.51 16.41
N SER A 388 16.15 -1.62 17.72
CA SER A 388 17.19 -2.51 18.24
C SER A 388 16.92 -3.97 17.87
N ASN A 389 15.70 -4.47 18.08
CA ASN A 389 15.34 -5.84 17.72
C ASN A 389 15.46 -6.09 16.21
N ILE A 390 15.08 -5.13 15.38
CA ILE A 390 15.26 -5.23 13.91
C ILE A 390 16.75 -5.32 13.54
N HIS A 391 17.62 -4.57 14.22
CA HIS A 391 19.07 -4.66 13.97
C HIS A 391 19.64 -6.02 14.39
N VAL A 392 19.17 -6.59 15.51
CA VAL A 392 19.58 -7.92 15.97
C VAL A 392 19.16 -9.00 14.97
N GLU A 393 17.90 -8.99 14.52
CA GLU A 393 17.44 -9.97 13.52
C GLU A 393 18.15 -9.80 12.18
N ARG A 394 18.46 -8.56 11.78
CA ARG A 394 19.26 -8.31 10.57
C ARG A 394 20.66 -8.91 10.67
N ALA A 395 21.30 -8.83 11.84
CA ALA A 395 22.61 -9.44 12.07
C ALA A 395 22.50 -10.97 12.00
N ARG A 396 21.48 -11.55 12.64
CA ARG A 396 21.20 -13.00 12.60
C ARG A 396 20.97 -13.51 11.18
N LEU A 397 20.18 -12.79 10.37
CA LEU A 397 19.97 -13.09 8.95
C LEU A 397 21.26 -13.02 8.13
N ALA A 398 22.11 -12.03 8.39
CA ALA A 398 23.41 -11.91 7.71
C ALA A 398 24.32 -13.10 8.03
N ASP A 399 24.34 -13.55 9.29
CA ASP A 399 25.11 -14.73 9.70
C ASP A 399 24.58 -16.01 9.04
N VAL A 400 23.26 -16.21 9.04
CA VAL A 400 22.62 -17.35 8.35
C VAL A 400 22.92 -17.32 6.85
N GLN A 401 22.87 -16.14 6.21
CA GLN A 401 23.22 -15.99 4.80
C GLN A 401 24.67 -16.37 4.50
N VAL A 402 25.61 -16.00 5.37
CA VAL A 402 27.02 -16.38 5.23
C VAL A 402 27.20 -17.89 5.38
N VAL A 403 26.50 -18.53 6.32
CA VAL A 403 26.54 -19.98 6.51
C VAL A 403 25.97 -20.70 5.27
N LEU A 404 24.80 -20.29 4.79
CA LEU A 404 24.18 -20.86 3.58
C LEU A 404 25.07 -20.70 2.35
N ARG A 405 25.69 -19.53 2.17
CA ARG A 405 26.62 -19.30 1.05
C ARG A 405 27.82 -20.24 1.13
N LYS A 406 28.42 -20.41 2.32
CA LYS A 406 29.54 -21.35 2.50
C LYS A 406 29.15 -22.79 2.21
N GLN A 407 27.96 -23.22 2.65
CA GLN A 407 27.46 -24.56 2.34
C GLN A 407 27.20 -24.74 0.85
N LEU A 408 26.58 -23.76 0.20
CA LEU A 408 26.35 -23.79 -1.23
C LEU A 408 27.66 -23.83 -2.03
N ASP A 409 28.65 -23.01 -1.66
CA ASP A 409 29.96 -23.01 -2.30
C ASP A 409 30.68 -24.37 -2.12
N SER A 410 30.51 -25.01 -0.96
CA SER A 410 31.01 -26.36 -0.69
C SER A 410 30.36 -27.41 -1.59
N VAL A 411 29.03 -27.38 -1.69
CA VAL A 411 28.25 -28.28 -2.56
C VAL A 411 28.63 -28.12 -4.02
N VAL A 412 28.71 -26.87 -4.50
CA VAL A 412 29.09 -26.57 -5.89
C VAL A 412 30.51 -27.08 -6.17
N LYS A 413 31.43 -26.92 -5.22
CA LYS A 413 32.79 -27.43 -5.33
C LYS A 413 32.80 -28.96 -5.42
N GLU A 414 32.07 -29.64 -4.54
CA GLU A 414 32.00 -31.11 -4.51
C GLU A 414 31.40 -31.67 -5.81
N MET A 415 30.32 -31.06 -6.31
CA MET A 415 29.74 -31.42 -7.61
C MET A 415 30.72 -31.23 -8.77
N ASN A 416 31.48 -30.13 -8.76
CA ASN A 416 32.45 -29.84 -9.81
C ASN A 416 33.64 -30.80 -9.76
N ASP A 417 34.13 -31.13 -8.57
CA ASP A 417 35.18 -32.12 -8.35
C ASP A 417 34.71 -33.52 -8.81
N ALA A 418 33.49 -33.93 -8.45
CA ALA A 418 32.89 -35.19 -8.89
C ALA A 418 32.74 -35.26 -10.42
N HIS A 419 32.35 -34.15 -11.06
CA HIS A 419 32.27 -34.06 -12.52
C HIS A 419 33.66 -34.17 -13.18
N MET A 420 34.68 -33.49 -12.62
CA MET A 420 36.06 -33.60 -13.10
C MET A 420 36.60 -35.03 -13.00
N PHE A 421 36.32 -35.74 -11.90
CA PHE A 421 36.70 -37.15 -11.76
C PHE A 421 35.99 -38.06 -12.78
N LYS A 422 34.71 -37.81 -13.08
CA LYS A 422 33.98 -38.58 -14.13
C LYS A 422 34.58 -38.34 -15.52
N VAL A 423 34.92 -37.11 -15.86
CA VAL A 423 35.55 -36.75 -17.15
C VAL A 423 36.94 -37.37 -17.28
N GLN A 424 37.73 -37.37 -16.21
CA GLN A 424 39.07 -37.95 -16.22
C GLN A 424 39.04 -39.49 -16.38
N ARG A 425 38.05 -40.14 -15.75
CA ARG A 425 37.85 -41.60 -15.83
C ARG A 425 37.35 -42.06 -17.21
N SER A 426 36.51 -41.26 -17.88
CA SER A 426 36.08 -41.53 -19.25
C SER A 426 37.19 -41.30 -20.27
N GLY A 427 38.03 -40.28 -20.07
CA GLY A 427 39.21 -40.00 -20.91
C GLY A 427 40.27 -41.11 -20.88
N SER A 428 40.50 -41.74 -19.72
CA SER A 428 41.46 -42.86 -19.59
C SER A 428 41.04 -44.14 -20.32
N LYS A 429 39.73 -44.43 -20.43
CA LYS A 429 39.25 -45.61 -21.17
C LYS A 429 39.36 -45.49 -22.69
N SER A 430 39.52 -44.27 -23.23
CA SER A 430 39.60 -44.06 -24.68
C SER A 430 41.02 -44.20 -25.26
N ARG A 431 42.06 -44.37 -24.42
CA ARG A 431 43.47 -44.36 -24.86
C ARG A 431 44.11 -45.74 -25.02
N GLU A 432 43.42 -46.82 -24.64
CA GLU A 432 43.90 -48.21 -24.75
C GLU A 432 43.38 -48.97 -25.99
N GLY A 433 42.65 -48.29 -26.90
CA GLY A 433 42.03 -48.92 -28.09
C GLY A 433 42.65 -48.58 -29.45
N SER A 434 43.78 -47.87 -29.52
CA SER A 434 44.44 -47.57 -30.81
C SER A 434 45.39 -48.71 -31.20
N TYR A 435 44.87 -49.70 -31.92
CA TYR A 435 45.68 -50.65 -32.68
C TYR A 435 46.51 -49.90 -33.75
N PRO A 436 47.78 -50.25 -33.96
CA PRO A 436 48.55 -49.71 -35.08
C PRO A 436 48.02 -50.29 -36.39
N LEU A 437 47.56 -49.43 -37.30
CA LEU A 437 47.21 -49.80 -38.66
C LEU A 437 48.49 -50.23 -39.40
N GLU A 438 48.62 -51.55 -39.57
CA GLU A 438 49.67 -52.20 -40.34
C GLU A 438 49.49 -51.90 -41.83
N CYS A 439 50.43 -51.16 -42.40
CA CYS A 439 50.51 -50.86 -43.84
C CYS A 439 50.74 -52.16 -44.63
N ARG A 440 49.66 -52.76 -45.14
CA ARG A 440 49.73 -53.82 -46.16
C ARG A 440 50.02 -53.18 -47.52
N ARG A 441 51.27 -53.33 -47.97
CA ARG A 441 51.76 -53.05 -49.31
C ARG A 441 51.59 -54.34 -50.11
N ASP A 442 50.58 -54.41 -50.98
CA ASP A 442 50.47 -55.48 -51.97
C ASP A 442 50.89 -54.95 -53.34
N GLU A 443 51.96 -55.58 -53.86
CA GLU A 443 52.48 -55.48 -55.22
C GLU A 443 51.63 -56.35 -56.17
N SER A 444 51.49 -55.87 -57.41
CA SER A 444 51.36 -56.60 -58.69
C SER A 444 50.33 -57.74 -58.83
N SER A 445 49.40 -57.60 -59.78
CA SER A 445 49.60 -58.13 -61.13
C SER A 445 48.65 -57.55 -62.17
#